data_AF-A0A1C3U416-F1
#
_entry.id   AF-A0A1C3U416-F1
#
_cell.length_a   1.000
_cell.length_b   1.000
_cell.length_c   1.000
_cell.angle_alpha   90.00
_cell.angle_beta   90.00
_cell.angle_gamma   90.00
#
_symmetry.space_group_name_H-M   'P 1'
#
loop_
_entity.id
_entity.type
_entity.pdbx_description
1 polymer ?
#
loop_
_entity_poly.entity_id
_entity_poly.type
_entity_poly.pdbx_seq_one_letter_code
_entity_poly.pdbx_strand_id
1 'polypeptide(L)'
;MTILGNLDAASFVPWIQRHASKLGLSQTFFHSDADRIELEVTGPVELIDMLEMGCSLGPIDVWVEEIQRRVMDSAEPSHLRNS
;
A
#
# COMPACT_ATOMS: atom_id res chain seq x y z
N MET A 1 -1.27 -0.86 4.72
CA MET A 1 -1.05 -2.12 3.98
C MET A 1 0.24 -2.73 4.50
N THR A 2 0.26 -4.05 4.62
CA THR A 2 1.45 -4.83 4.99
C THR A 2 1.62 -5.92 3.95
N ILE A 3 2.82 -6.05 3.41
CA ILE A 3 3.17 -7.03 2.38
C ILE A 3 4.23 -7.94 2.98
N LEU A 4 4.07 -9.26 2.81
CA LEU A 4 4.95 -10.30 3.35
C LEU A 4 5.44 -11.22 2.23
N GLY A 5 6.67 -11.73 2.36
CA GLY A 5 7.22 -12.73 1.45
C GLY A 5 8.75 -12.68 1.38
N ASN A 6 9.32 -12.87 0.19
CA ASN A 6 10.72 -12.61 -0.12
C ASN A 6 10.79 -11.37 -1.01
N LEU A 7 10.97 -10.21 -0.39
CA LEU A 7 10.52 -8.92 -0.91
C LEU A 7 11.60 -8.00 -1.44
N ASP A 8 12.89 -8.33 -1.31
CA ASP A 8 14.04 -7.47 -1.65
C ASP A 8 13.68 -5.97 -1.64
N ALA A 9 13.62 -5.37 -0.44
CA ALA A 9 13.15 -3.99 -0.26
C ALA A 9 13.85 -2.98 -1.18
N ALA A 10 15.12 -3.21 -1.55
CA ALA A 10 15.87 -2.33 -2.44
C ALA A 10 15.30 -2.32 -3.87
N SER A 11 14.69 -3.43 -4.30
CA SER A 11 13.99 -3.56 -5.58
C SER A 11 12.51 -3.15 -5.47
N PHE A 12 11.82 -3.61 -4.44
CA PHE A 12 10.37 -3.50 -4.37
C PHE A 12 9.87 -2.11 -3.94
N VAL A 13 10.54 -1.44 -3.00
CA VAL A 13 10.10 -0.11 -2.53
C VAL A 13 10.10 0.91 -3.68
N PRO A 14 11.17 1.06 -4.50
CA PRO A 14 11.14 1.94 -5.67
C PRO A 14 10.08 1.54 -6.69
N TRP A 15 9.82 0.24 -6.86
CA TRP A 15 8.77 -0.26 -7.75
C TRP A 15 7.38 0.19 -7.30
N ILE A 16 7.06 0.02 -6.01
CA ILE A 16 5.77 0.44 -5.41
C ILE A 16 5.61 1.96 -5.56
N GLN A 17 6.65 2.74 -5.27
CA GLN A 17 6.63 4.20 -5.42
C GLN A 17 6.30 4.63 -6.85
N ARG A 18 6.95 4.02 -7.83
CA ARG A 18 6.69 4.29 -9.25
C ARG A 18 5.27 3.90 -9.65
N HIS A 19 4.77 2.76 -9.16
CA HIS A 19 3.44 2.26 -9.47
C HIS A 19 2.34 3.16 -8.87
N ALA A 20 2.47 3.50 -7.59
CA ALA A 20 1.56 4.41 -6.89
C ALA A 20 1.54 5.80 -7.55
N SER A 21 2.72 6.36 -7.87
CA SER A 21 2.82 7.66 -8.55
C SER A 21 2.15 7.67 -9.93
N LYS A 22 2.25 6.58 -10.69
CA LYS A 22 1.56 6.43 -11.99
C LYS A 22 0.04 6.42 -11.87
N LEU A 23 -0.49 5.87 -10.78
CA LEU A 23 -1.92 5.86 -10.48
C LEU A 23 -2.37 7.19 -9.85
N GLY A 24 -1.46 8.08 -9.45
CA GLY A 24 -1.81 9.30 -8.73
C GLY A 24 -2.12 9.07 -7.25
N LEU A 25 -1.61 7.98 -6.67
CA LEU A 25 -1.70 7.66 -5.25
C LEU A 25 -0.54 8.29 -4.48
N SER A 26 -0.78 8.59 -3.21
CA SER A 26 0.28 8.93 -2.24
C SER A 26 0.58 7.73 -1.36
N GLN A 27 1.84 7.56 -0.96
CA GLN A 27 2.26 6.44 -0.12
C GLN A 27 3.36 6.86 0.86
N THR A 28 3.30 6.32 2.06
CA THR A 28 4.31 6.51 3.12
C THR A 28 4.75 5.15 3.63
N PHE A 29 6.05 4.87 3.60
CA PHE A 29 6.61 3.61 4.11
C PHE A 29 7.00 3.78 5.58
N PHE A 30 6.62 2.82 6.43
CA PHE A 30 6.96 2.78 7.84
C PHE A 30 8.02 1.73 8.15
N HIS A 31 8.00 0.63 7.39
CA HIS A 31 8.91 -0.49 7.54
C HIS A 31 9.23 -1.08 6.17
N SER A 32 10.47 -1.48 5.92
CA SER A 32 10.90 -2.08 4.67
C SER A 32 12.16 -2.91 4.89
N ASP A 33 12.02 -4.23 4.88
CA ASP A 33 13.12 -5.19 4.91
C ASP A 33 12.90 -6.32 3.90
N ALA A 34 13.71 -7.38 4.00
CA ALA A 34 13.72 -8.46 3.02
C ALA A 34 12.47 -9.34 3.07
N ASP A 35 11.70 -9.32 4.17
CA ASP A 35 10.53 -10.18 4.37
C ASP A 35 9.22 -9.43 4.64
N ARG A 36 9.29 -8.14 4.92
CA ARG A 36 8.13 -7.32 5.27
C ARG A 36 8.24 -5.87 4.79
N ILE A 37 7.17 -5.39 4.16
CA ILE A 37 6.99 -3.97 3.83
C ILE A 37 5.69 -3.48 4.45
N GLU A 38 5.75 -2.38 5.18
CA GLU A 38 4.58 -1.69 5.74
C GLU A 38 4.48 -0.29 5.18
N LEU A 39 3.29 0.05 4.67
CA LEU A 39 3.02 1.34 4.07
C LEU A 39 1.57 1.79 4.27
N GLU A 40 1.39 3.10 4.37
CA GLU A 40 0.10 3.75 4.16
C GLU A 40 -0.04 4.15 2.70
N VAL A 41 -1.25 4.03 2.16
CA VAL A 41 -1.59 4.46 0.81
C VAL A 41 -2.87 5.30 0.88
N THR A 42 -2.85 6.47 0.25
CA THR A 42 -3.98 7.41 0.22
C THR A 42 -4.37 7.72 -1.21
N GLY A 43 -5.68 7.68 -1.47
CA GLY A 43 -6.28 7.99 -2.76
C GLY A 43 -7.62 7.28 -2.95
N PRO A 44 -8.19 7.34 -4.17
CA PRO A 44 -9.41 6.62 -4.51
C PRO A 44 -9.27 5.11 -4.26
N VAL A 45 -10.28 4.51 -3.63
CA VAL A 45 -10.28 3.08 -3.25
C VAL A 45 -9.98 2.18 -4.45
N GLU A 46 -10.58 2.46 -5.60
CA GLU A 46 -10.42 1.71 -6.86
C GLU A 46 -8.96 1.68 -7.32
N LEU A 47 -8.23 2.78 -7.15
CA LEU A 47 -6.82 2.88 -7.53
C LEU A 47 -5.92 2.19 -6.50
N ILE A 48 -6.28 2.25 -5.22
CA ILE A 48 -5.61 1.48 -4.17
C ILE A 48 -5.76 -0.03 -4.44
N ASP A 49 -6.94 -0.48 -4.87
CA ASP A 49 -7.18 -1.86 -5.27
C ASP A 49 -6.26 -2.27 -6.45
N MET A 50 -6.12 -1.39 -7.45
CA MET A 50 -5.18 -1.61 -8.56
C MET A 50 -3.72 -1.70 -8.11
N LEU A 51 -3.30 -0.85 -7.16
CA LEU A 51 -1.95 -0.93 -6.57
C LEU A 51 -1.75 -2.24 -5.82
N GLU A 52 -2.74 -2.67 -5.02
CA GLU A 52 -2.72 -3.92 -4.28
C GLU A 52 -2.56 -5.12 -5.22
N MET A 53 -3.35 -5.17 -6.30
CA MET A 53 -3.21 -6.19 -7.35
C MET A 53 -1.85 -6.12 -8.07
N GLY A 54 -1.27 -4.94 -8.24
CA GLY A 54 0.08 -4.81 -8.76
C GLY A 54 1.13 -5.38 -7.80
N CYS A 55 0.98 -5.11 -6.50
CA CYS A 55 1.91 -5.59 -5.48
C CYS A 55 1.91 -7.12 -5.36
N SER A 56 0.79 -7.81 -5.60
CA SER A 56 0.77 -9.28 -5.56
C SER A 56 1.63 -9.92 -6.67
N LEU A 57 1.94 -9.18 -7.74
CA LEU A 57 2.84 -9.60 -8.80
C LEU A 57 4.29 -9.16 -8.56
N GLY A 58 4.48 -7.94 -8.06
CA GLY A 58 5.80 -7.37 -7.77
C GLY A 58 6.74 -7.26 -8.99
N PRO A 59 8.00 -6.84 -8.78
CA PRO A 59 9.07 -7.03 -9.75
C PRO A 59 9.49 -8.50 -9.85
N ILE A 60 10.22 -8.87 -10.90
CA ILE A 60 10.55 -10.27 -11.23
C ILE A 60 11.38 -10.99 -10.14
N ASP A 61 12.14 -10.25 -9.35
CA ASP A 61 13.04 -10.78 -8.32
C ASP A 61 12.38 -10.89 -6.94
N VAL A 62 11.06 -10.63 -6.85
CA VAL A 62 10.30 -10.60 -5.61
C VAL A 62 9.22 -11.68 -5.61
N TRP A 63 9.00 -12.29 -4.45
CA TRP A 63 7.94 -13.23 -4.21
C TRP A 63 7.03 -12.75 -3.09
N VAL A 64 5.81 -12.34 -3.41
CA VAL A 64 4.81 -11.93 -2.43
C VAL A 64 3.97 -13.13 -2.01
N GLU A 65 3.91 -13.38 -0.71
CA GLU A 65 3.12 -14.47 -0.12
C GLU A 65 1.77 -13.99 0.37
N GLU A 66 1.74 -12.82 1.02
CA GLU A 66 0.54 -12.27 1.64
C GLU A 66 0.51 -10.74 1.54
N ILE A 67 -0.68 -10.20 1.29
CA ILE A 67 -0.97 -8.77 1.45
C ILE A 67 -2.10 -8.61 2.45
N GLN A 68 -1.84 -7.83 3.49
CA GLN A 68 -2.81 -7.46 4.50
C GLN A 68 -3.16 -5.98 4.36
N ARG A 69 -4.43 -5.70 4.06
CA ARG A 69 -4.95 -4.34 4.02
C ARG A 69 -5.84 -4.06 5.22
N ARG A 70 -5.67 -2.88 5.79
CA ARG A 70 -6.59 -2.29 6.76
C ARG A 70 -7.02 -0.95 6.22
N VAL A 71 -8.33 -0.72 6.15
CA VAL A 71 -8.90 0.59 5.80
C VAL A 71 -8.83 1.43 7.07
N MET A 72 -8.13 2.56 6.97
CA MET A 72 -8.17 3.58 8.01
C MET A 72 -9.30 4.52 7.63
N ASP A 73 -10.43 4.41 8.32
CA ASP A 73 -11.50 5.37 8.15
C ASP A 73 -11.04 6.69 8.79
N SER A 74 -10.76 7.70 7.97
CA SER A 74 -10.52 9.05 8.45
C SER A 74 -11.84 9.55 9.06
N ALA A 75 -11.90 9.53 10.39
CA ALA A 75 -13.06 9.88 11.22
C ALA A 75 -14.13 10.72 10.52
N GLU A 76 -15.37 10.20 10.46
CA GLU A 76 -16.54 10.95 10.00
C GLU A 76 -16.56 12.35 10.66
N PRO A 77 -16.77 13.43 9.88
CA PRO A 77 -17.01 14.74 10.48
C PRO A 77 -18.29 14.62 11.31
N SER A 78 -18.15 14.80 12.62
CA SER A 78 -19.25 14.86 13.58
C SER A 78 -20.16 16.05 13.29
N HIS A 79 -20.99 15.94 12.27
CA HIS A 79 -22.12 16.81 12.03
C HIS A 79 -23.35 16.14 12.62
N LEU A 80 -23.92 16.82 13.62
CA LEU A 80 -25.29 16.72 14.12
C LEU A 80 -25.45 16.18 15.55
N ARG A 81 -25.35 17.10 16.51
CA ARG A 81 -26.26 17.14 17.65
C ARG A 81 -26.39 18.60 18.02
N ASN A 82 -27.53 19.21 17.70
CA ASN A 82 -28.15 20.33 18.39
C ASN A 82 -29.51 20.56 17.69
N SER A 83 -30.54 19.92 18.26
CA SER A 83 -31.95 20.27 18.11
C SER A 83 -32.42 20.86 19.43
#